data_AF-A0A9D2LR24-F1
#
_entry.id   AF-A0A9D2LR24-F1
#
_cell.length_a   1.000
_cell.length_b   1.000
_cell.length_c   1.000
_cell.angle_alpha   90.00
_cell.angle_beta   90.00
_cell.angle_gamma   90.00
#
_symmetry.space_group_name_H-M   'P 1'
#
loop_
_entity.id
_entity.type
_entity.pdbx_description
1 polymer ?
#
loop_
_entity_poly.entity_id
_entity_poly.type
_entity_poly.pdbx_seq_one_letter_code
_entity_poly.pdbx_strand_id
1 'polypeptide(L)' 'MKLGGDRLIEEGAENLKTLRDKIDTTKMKAPSFLMVLIGVGDYAYRRQDGVYVVPIGCLKD' A
#
# COMPACT_ATOMS: atom_id res chain seq x y z
N MET A 1 -9.61 13.74 14.38
CA MET A 1 -9.02 12.94 13.29
C MET A 1 -7.51 13.18 13.29
N LYS A 2 -6.68 12.12 13.35
CA LYS A 2 -5.22 12.23 13.44
C LYS A 2 -4.65 12.48 12.03
N LEU A 3 -4.45 13.74 11.66
CA LEU A 3 -4.07 14.21 10.31
C LEU A 3 -2.74 13.65 9.76
N GLY A 4 -1.88 13.07 10.62
CA GLY A 4 -0.57 12.58 10.20
C GLY A 4 -0.58 11.20 9.52
N GLY A 5 -1.57 10.35 9.81
CA GLY A 5 -1.61 8.98 9.27
C GLY A 5 -1.94 8.97 7.78
N ASP A 6 -2.94 9.75 7.39
CA ASP A 6 -3.45 9.78 6.01
C ASP A 6 -2.39 10.30 5.02
N ARG A 7 -1.57 11.27 5.42
CA ARG A 7 -0.49 11.81 4.57
C ARG A 7 0.57 10.76 4.25
N LEU A 8 0.95 9.95 5.24
CA LEU A 8 1.95 8.90 5.06
C LEU A 8 1.39 7.73 4.21
N ILE A 9 0.09 7.46 4.33
CA ILE A 9 -0.60 6.46 3.49
C ILE A 9 -0.65 6.92 2.04
N GLU A 10 -0.92 8.21 1.80
CA GLU A 10 -0.92 8.79 0.45
C GLU A 10 0.46 8.70 -0.18
N GLU A 11 1.49 9.20 0.52
CA GLU A 11 2.87 9.19 0.05
C GLU A 11 3.37 7.76 -0.22
N GLY A 12 3.03 6.81 0.65
CA GLY A 12 3.34 5.39 0.44
C GLY A 12 2.67 4.81 -0.81
N ALA A 13 1.41 5.15 -1.05
CA ALA A 13 0.68 4.68 -2.23
C ALA A 13 1.22 5.29 -3.54
N GLU A 14 1.58 6.58 -3.55
CA GLU A 14 2.21 7.21 -4.72
C GLU A 14 3.57 6.60 -5.05
N ASN A 15 4.38 6.32 -4.03
CA ASN A 15 5.67 5.65 -4.20
C ASN A 15 5.51 4.23 -4.75
N LEU A 16 4.53 3.47 -4.28
CA LEU A 16 4.23 2.13 -4.80
C LEU A 16 3.78 2.14 -6.26
N LYS A 17 2.96 3.11 -6.66
CA LYS A 17 2.55 3.28 -8.07
C LYS A 17 3.75 3.63 -8.94
N THR A 18 4.57 4.57 -8.48
CA THR A 18 5.81 4.96 -9.18
C THR A 18 6.76 3.77 -9.33
N LEU A 19 6.87 2.93 -8.30
CA LEU A 19 7.67 1.72 -8.34
C LEU A 19 7.10 0.71 -9.34
N ARG A 20 5.78 0.46 -9.30
CA ARG A 20 5.10 -0.42 -10.27
C ARG A 20 5.39 0.01 -11.70
N ASP A 21 5.31 1.30 -11.98
CA ASP A 21 5.49 1.84 -13.34
C ASP A 21 6.96 1.76 -13.80
N LYS A 22 7.91 1.66 -12.86
CA LYS A 22 9.34 1.45 -13.13
C LYS A 22 9.73 -0.02 -13.26
N ILE A 23 8.87 -0.97 -12.88
CA ILE A 23 9.19 -2.40 -13.00
C ILE A 23 9.16 -2.80 -14.47
N ASP A 24 10.32 -3.27 -14.96
CA ASP A 24 10.44 -3.88 -16.27
C ASP A 24 9.80 -5.28 -16.25
N THR A 25 8.56 -5.34 -16.75
CA THR A 25 7.76 -6.57 -16.80
C THR A 25 8.25 -7.60 -17.82
N THR A 26 9.27 -7.26 -18.63
CA THR A 26 9.91 -8.22 -19.54
C THR A 26 10.93 -9.11 -18.82
N LYS A 27 11.50 -8.60 -17.73
CA LYS A 27 12.49 -9.31 -16.91
C LYS A 27 11.91 -9.84 -15.61
N MET A 28 10.82 -9.25 -15.13
CA MET A 28 10.18 -9.58 -13.86
C MET A 28 8.67 -9.71 -14.02
N LYS A 29 8.02 -10.43 -13.10
CA LYS A 29 6.55 -10.50 -13.08
C LYS A 29 5.99 -9.16 -12.63
N ALA A 30 4.88 -8.74 -13.25
CA ALA A 30 4.11 -7.60 -12.76
C ALA A 30 3.66 -7.84 -11.32
N PRO A 31 3.68 -6.80 -10.45
CA PRO A 31 3.24 -6.93 -9.07
C PRO A 31 1.77 -7.34 -9.02
N SER A 32 1.46 -8.39 -8.27
CA SER A 32 0.09 -8.93 -8.16
C SER A 32 -0.85 -8.05 -7.34
N PHE A 33 -0.30 -7.27 -6.40
CA PHE A 33 -1.03 -6.29 -5.60
C PHE A 33 -0.08 -5.22 -5.06
N LEU A 34 -0.63 -4.07 -4.65
CA LEU A 34 0.10 -2.98 -3.98
C LEU A 34 -0.43 -2.86 -2.55
N MET A 35 0.45 -2.82 -1.55
CA MET A 35 0.06 -2.77 -0.14
C MET A 35 0.91 -1.79 0.65
N VAL A 36 0.27 -0.91 1.42
CA VAL A 36 0.87 -0.05 2.44
C VAL A 36 0.60 -0.66 3.81
N LEU A 37 1.67 -1.04 4.51
CA LEU A 37 1.59 -1.54 5.87
C LEU A 37 1.61 -0.38 6.87
N ILE A 38 0.61 -0.35 7.76
CA ILE A 38 0.50 0.68 8.79
C ILE A 38 0.62 0.08 10.19
N GLY A 39 1.26 0.80 11.11
CA GLY A 39 1.39 0.37 12.50
C GLY A 39 0.17 0.68 13.37
N VAL A 40 -0.72 1.57 12.90
CA VAL A 40 -1.86 2.08 13.67
C VAL A 40 -3.12 1.95 12.83
N GLY A 41 -4.11 1.21 13.32
CA GLY A 41 -5.39 0.97 12.65
C GLY A 41 -5.90 -0.43 12.94
N ASP A 42 -7.22 -0.58 13.04
CA ASP A 42 -7.83 -1.87 13.40
C ASP A 42 -8.34 -2.66 12.18
N TYR A 43 -8.40 -2.03 11.02
CA TYR A 43 -9.03 -2.59 9.82
C TYR A 43 -8.17 -2.43 8.58
N ALA A 44 -8.04 -3.53 7.84
CA ALA A 44 -7.53 -3.52 6.48
C ALA A 44 -8.62 -3.06 5.51
N TYR A 45 -8.27 -2.21 4.56
CA TYR A 45 -9.19 -1.76 3.51
C TYR A 45 -8.46 -1.56 2.19
N ARG A 46 -9.24 -1.58 1.09
CA ARG A 46 -8.74 -1.31 -0.25
C ARG A 46 -9.17 0.10 -0.66
N ARG A 47 -8.21 0.91 -1.07
CA ARG A 47 -8.44 2.25 -1.62
C ARG A 47 -8.98 2.17 -3.05
N GLN A 48 -9.58 3.26 -3.53
CA GLN A 48 -10.16 3.34 -4.88
C GLN A 48 -9.11 3.14 -5.99
N ASP A 49 -7.85 3.47 -5.72
CA ASP A 49 -6.71 3.30 -6.62
C ASP A 49 -6.14 1.87 -6.65
N GLY A 50 -6.77 0.94 -5.92
CA GLY A 50 -6.40 -0.47 -5.88
C GLY A 50 -5.29 -0.81 -4.88
N VAL A 51 -4.80 0.15 -4.09
CA VAL A 51 -3.80 -0.07 -3.05
C VAL A 51 -4.46 -0.58 -1.77
N TYR A 52 -3.91 -1.64 -1.18
CA TYR A 52 -4.33 -2.18 0.10
C TYR A 52 -3.67 -1.40 1.24
N VAL A 53 -4.44 -0.94 2.20
CA VAL A 53 -3.93 -0.36 3.44
C VAL A 53 -4.20 -1.36 4.53
N VAL A 54 -3.13 -1.94 5.09
CA VAL A 54 -3.22 -3.10 5.98
C VAL A 54 -2.49 -2.78 7.27
N PRO A 55 -3.17 -2.81 8.42
CA PRO A 55 -2.49 -2.75 9.70
C PRO A 55 -1.63 -3.99 9.94
N ILE A 56 -0.49 -3.82 10.61
CA ILE A 56 0.40 -4.93 10.98
C ILE A 56 -0.33 -6.01 11.79
N GLY A 57 -1.32 -5.63 12.61
CA GLY A 57 -2.13 -6.57 13.38
C GLY A 57 -3.10 -7.43 12.55
N CYS A 58 -3.35 -7.07 11.29
CA CYS A 58 -4.18 -7.86 10.37
C CYS A 58 -3.37 -8.94 9.62
N LEU A 59 -2.05 -8.91 9.71
CA LEU A 59 -1.20 -9.99 9.20
C LEU A 59 -1.08 -11.05 10.29
N LYS A 60 -1.93 -12.07 10.20
CA LYS A 60 -1.87 -13.27 11.03
C LYS A 60 -1.60 -14.47 10.11
N ASP A 61 -0.69 -15.34 10.54
CA ASP A 61 -0.38 -16.61 9.86
C ASP A 61 -1.63 -17.46 9.58
#